data_AF-A0A258BRS1-F1
#
_entry.id   AF-A0A258BRS1-F1
#
_cell.length_a   1.000
_cell.length_b   1.000
_cell.length_c   1.000
_cell.angle_alpha   90.00
_cell.angle_beta   90.00
_cell.angle_gamma   90.00
#
_symmetry.space_group_name_H-M   'P 1'
#
loop_
_entity.id
_entity.type
_entity.pdbx_description
1 polymer ?
#
loop_
_entity_poly.entity_id
_entity_poly.type
_entity_poly.pdbx_seq_one_letter_code
_entity_poly.pdbx_strand_id
1 'polypeptide(L)' 'ARSRLSEWRDDYNQNRPHSALGNLTPSAFAALLEQARKVA' A
#
# COMPACT_ATOMS: atom_id res chain seq x y z
N ALA A 1 -19.14 -10.29 10.25
CA ALA A 1 -19.08 -8.99 9.56
C ALA A 1 -17.65 -8.43 9.43
N ARG A 2 -16.75 -8.58 10.41
CA ARG A 2 -15.38 -8.03 10.35
C ARG A 2 -14.47 -8.63 9.28
N SER A 3 -14.69 -9.90 8.90
CA SER A 3 -13.84 -10.61 7.92
C SER A 3 -13.83 -9.95 6.54
N ARG A 4 -14.99 -9.50 6.05
CA ARG A 4 -15.09 -8.82 4.74
C ARG A 4 -14.35 -7.48 4.71
N LEU A 5 -14.34 -6.75 5.83
CA LEU A 5 -13.57 -5.51 5.92
C LEU A 5 -12.06 -5.79 5.94
N SER A 6 -11.63 -6.87 6.61
CA SER A 6 -10.22 -7.26 6.60
C SER A 6 -9.77 -7.63 5.20
N GLU A 7 -10.53 -8.49 4.51
CA GLU A 7 -10.26 -8.87 3.12
C GLU A 7 -10.17 -7.66 2.21
N TRP A 8 -11.14 -6.74 2.31
CA TRP A 8 -11.12 -5.53 1.50
C TRP A 8 -9.89 -4.65 1.78
N ARG A 9 -9.53 -4.48 3.05
CA ARG A 9 -8.37 -3.69 3.45
C ARG A 9 -7.07 -4.30 2.94
N ASP A 10 -6.94 -5.63 3.04
CA ASP A 10 -5.75 -6.34 2.60
C ASP A 10 -5.62 -6.25 1.07
N ASP A 11 -6.72 -6.43 0.34
CA ASP A 11 -6.76 -6.27 -1.12
C ASP A 11 -6.40 -4.84 -1.56
N TYR A 12 -6.99 -3.82 -0.91
CA TYR A 12 -6.71 -2.42 -1.23
C TYR A 12 -5.24 -2.06 -1.00
N ASN A 13 -4.67 -2.50 0.12
CA ASN A 13 -3.30 -2.13 0.50
C ASN A 13 -2.24 -2.90 -0.29
N GLN A 14 -2.53 -4.11 -0.74
CA GLN A 14 -1.53 -5.01 -1.34
C GLN A 14 -1.68 -5.16 -2.85
N ASN A 15 -2.89 -5.16 -3.40
CA ASN A 15 -3.14 -5.59 -4.78
C ASN A 15 -3.60 -4.46 -5.71
N ARG A 16 -4.14 -3.37 -5.17
CA ARG A 16 -4.69 -2.27 -5.98
C ARG A 16 -3.65 -1.18 -6.22
N PRO A 17 -3.23 -0.92 -7.48
CA PRO A 17 -2.41 0.23 -7.80
C PRO A 17 -3.23 1.52 -7.85
N HIS A 18 -2.65 2.62 -7.38
CA HIS A 18 -3.31 3.92 -7.28
C HIS A 18 -2.51 4.97 -8.07
N SER A 19 -3.16 5.64 -9.01
CA SER A 19 -2.53 6.69 -9.85
C SER A 19 -1.92 7.83 -9.02
N ALA A 20 -2.56 8.21 -7.91
CA ALA A 20 -2.05 9.21 -6.97
C ALA A 20 -0.72 8.81 -6.30
N LEU A 21 -0.40 7.51 -6.25
CA LEU A 21 0.87 6.97 -5.74
C LEU A 21 1.84 6.59 -6.87
N GLY A 22 1.65 7.14 -8.08
CA GLY A 22 2.46 6.77 -9.24
C GLY A 22 2.14 5.38 -9.79
N ASN A 23 0.88 4.95 -9.67
CA ASN A 23 0.39 3.63 -10.04
C ASN A 23 0.96 2.49 -9.17
N LEU A 24 1.32 2.78 -7.92
CA LEU A 24 1.78 1.82 -6.92
C LEU A 24 0.67 1.45 -5.95
N THR A 25 0.82 0.30 -5.29
CA THR A 25 -0.03 -0.08 -4.15
C THR A 25 0.40 0.72 -2.91
N PRO A 26 -0.50 0.94 -1.93
CA PRO A 26 -0.14 1.64 -0.70
C PRO A 26 1.04 1.01 0.03
N SER A 27 1.11 -0.34 0.07
CA SER A 27 2.24 -1.05 0.67
C SER A 27 3.56 -0.83 -0.09
N ALA A 28 3.53 -0.85 -1.43
CA ALA A 28 4.74 -0.62 -2.23
C ALA A 28 5.25 0.83 -2.05
N PHE A 29 4.34 1.80 -2.02
CA PHE A 29 4.69 3.19 -1.77
C PHE A 29 5.29 3.39 -0.37
N ALA A 30 4.72 2.78 0.67
CA ALA A 30 5.26 2.84 2.03
C ALA A 30 6.68 2.24 2.11
N ALA A 31 6.94 1.14 1.39
CA ALA A 31 8.27 0.54 1.33
C ALA A 31 9.30 1.48 0.68
N LEU A 32 8.93 2.21 -0.38
CA LEU A 32 9.79 3.23 -0.98
C LEU A 32 10.12 4.37 -0.02
N LEU A 33 9.13 4.87 0.71
CA LEU A 33 9.33 5.91 1.72
C LEU A 33 10.27 5.45 2.84
N GLU A 34 10.11 4.21 3.30
CA GLU A 34 10.97 3.63 4.32
C GLU A 34 12.42 3.47 3.83
N GLN A 35 12.61 3.07 2.57
CA GLN A 35 13.93 3.01 1.95
C GLN A 35 14.57 4.40 1.85
N ALA A 36 13.83 5.41 1.38
CA ALA A 36 14.33 6.78 1.28
C ALA A 36 14.77 7.33 2.65
N ARG A 37 14.00 7.03 3.70
CA ARG A 37 14.31 7.45 5.07
C ARG A 37 15.59 6.82 5.64
N LYS A 38 15.97 5.62 5.20
CA LYS A 38 17.19 4.92 5.67
C LYS A 38 18.48 5.42 5.03
N VAL A 39 18.37 6.11 3.89
CA VAL A 39 19.53 6.59 3.12
C VAL A 39 19.87 8.05 3.46
N ALA A 40 18.96 8.76 4.13
CA ALA A 40 19.17 10.09 4.70
C ALA A 40 19.81 10.01 6.09
#